data_AF-A0A8C8IRY6-F1
#
_entry.id   AF-A0A8C8IRY6-F1
#
_cell.length_a   1.000
_cell.length_b   1.000
_cell.length_c   1.000
_cell.angle_alpha   90.00
_cell.angle_beta   90.00
_cell.angle_gamma   90.00
#
_symmetry.space_group_name_H-M   'P 1'
#
loop_
_entity.id
_entity.type
_entity.pdbx_description
1 polymer ?
#
loop_
_entity_poly.entity_id
_entity_poly.type
_entity_poly.pdbx_seq_one_letter_code
_entity_poly.pdbx_strand_id
1 'polypeptide(L)'
;MASPAPGVQNKNRVAILADLDKEKRHLIHNSSMNNPAARPALNKAFRDHTEQQHIAAQQEAALQHAHTHSSGFFITQDSSFGNLILPVLPQPDPPSAAELQNL
;
A
#
# COMPACT_ATOMS: atom_id res chain seq x y z
N MET A 1 38.22 27.40 20.24
CA MET A 1 36.93 27.33 19.53
C MET A 1 37.21 27.55 18.06
N ALA A 2 37.07 26.53 17.21
CA ALA A 2 37.43 26.59 15.80
C ALA A 2 36.17 26.72 14.94
N SER A 3 36.06 27.83 14.21
CA SER A 3 35.03 28.01 13.17
C SER A 3 35.55 27.45 11.84
N PRO A 4 34.80 26.58 11.11
CA PRO A 4 35.23 26.09 9.81
C PRO A 4 34.89 27.09 8.69
N ALA A 5 35.83 27.21 7.74
CA ALA A 5 35.87 28.23 6.70
C ALA A 5 34.71 28.17 5.66
N PRO A 6 34.23 29.32 5.17
CA PRO A 6 33.27 29.40 4.07
C PRO A 6 34.00 29.35 2.73
N GLY A 7 33.89 28.24 1.98
CA GLY A 7 34.46 28.22 0.62
C GLY A 7 34.28 26.95 -0.19
N VAL A 8 34.15 25.78 0.44
CA VAL A 8 34.09 24.50 -0.31
C VAL A 8 32.66 24.04 -0.60
N GLN A 9 31.67 24.57 0.11
CA GLN A 9 30.27 24.13 0.00
C GLN A 9 29.51 24.73 -1.20
N ASN A 10 30.05 25.77 -1.86
CA ASN A 10 29.32 26.50 -2.89
C ASN A 10 29.17 25.69 -4.19
N LYS A 11 30.20 24.93 -4.59
CA LYS A 11 30.16 24.10 -5.81
C LYS A 11 29.14 22.96 -5.67
N ASN A 12 29.11 22.31 -4.50
CA ASN A 12 28.12 21.27 -4.22
C ASN A 12 26.70 21.84 -4.21
N ARG A 13 26.51 23.04 -3.63
CA ARG A 13 25.21 23.74 -3.63
C ARG A 13 24.71 24.03 -5.05
N VAL A 14 25.59 24.50 -5.93
CA VAL A 14 25.24 24.80 -7.33
C VAL A 14 24.91 23.52 -8.12
N ALA A 15 25.67 22.45 -7.90
CA ALA A 15 25.39 21.15 -8.53
C ALA A 15 24.03 20.58 -8.10
N ILE A 16 23.74 20.61 -6.79
CA ILE A 16 22.46 20.15 -6.25
C ILE A 16 21.29 20.98 -6.81
N LEU A 17 21.44 22.31 -6.90
CA LEU A 17 20.41 23.18 -7.49
C LEU A 17 20.17 22.87 -8.97
N ALA A 18 21.23 22.63 -9.73
CA ALA A 18 21.11 22.29 -11.14
C ALA A 18 20.44 20.93 -11.36
N ASP A 19 20.77 19.94 -10.54
CA ASP A 19 20.14 18.61 -10.57
C ASP A 19 18.65 18.70 -10.21
N LEU A 20 18.29 19.49 -9.18
CA LEU A 20 16.89 19.72 -8.80
C LEU A 20 16.07 20.40 -9.90
N ASP A 21 16.63 21.39 -10.60
CA ASP A 21 15.94 22.06 -11.72
C ASP A 21 15.77 21.13 -12.92
N LYS A 22 16.74 20.25 -13.18
CA LYS A 22 16.65 19.22 -14.23
C LYS A 22 15.57 18.20 -13.90
N GLU A 23 15.54 17.70 -12.66
CA GLU A 23 14.54 16.76 -12.17
C GLU A 23 13.13 17.37 -12.24
N LYS A 24 12.96 18.63 -11.84
CA LYS A 24 11.68 19.35 -11.96
C LYS A 24 11.21 19.45 -13.41
N ARG A 25 12.12 19.77 -14.35
CA ARG A 25 11.76 19.84 -15.78
C ARG A 25 11.42 18.47 -16.35
N HIS A 26 12.13 17.42 -15.96
CA HIS A 26 11.79 16.05 -16.34
C HIS A 26 10.43 15.63 -15.77
N LEU A 27 10.14 15.95 -14.51
CA LEU A 27 8.85 15.63 -13.89
C LEU A 27 7.70 16.34 -14.60
N ILE A 28 7.86 17.63 -14.93
CA ILE A 28 6.84 18.38 -15.69
C ILE A 28 6.68 17.82 -17.11
N HIS A 29 7.79 17.53 -17.81
CA HIS A 29 7.75 16.97 -19.16
C HIS A 29 7.13 15.56 -19.18
N ASN A 30 7.51 14.70 -18.24
CA ASN A 30 6.95 13.35 -18.11
C ASN A 30 5.50 13.38 -17.59
N SER A 31 5.10 14.39 -16.81
CA SER A 31 3.68 14.62 -16.45
C SER A 31 2.82 15.02 -17.66
N SER A 32 3.42 15.53 -18.74
CA SER A 32 2.72 15.82 -19.99
C SER A 32 2.43 14.55 -20.81
N MET A 33 3.17 13.46 -20.62
CA MET A 33 2.86 12.13 -21.20
C MET A 33 2.12 11.20 -20.21
N ASN A 34 2.18 11.48 -18.91
CA ASN A 34 1.42 10.79 -17.86
C ASN A 34 0.48 11.77 -17.17
N ASN A 35 -0.46 12.33 -17.93
CA ASN A 35 -1.52 13.13 -17.37
C ASN A 35 -2.63 12.19 -16.86
N PRO A 36 -2.88 12.04 -15.54
CA PRO A 36 -3.99 11.24 -15.04
C PRO A 36 -5.33 11.97 -15.21
N ALA A 37 -5.34 13.23 -15.68
CA ALA A 37 -6.54 14.07 -15.71
C ALA A 37 -7.36 13.99 -17.01
N ALA A 38 -7.01 13.15 -17.99
CA ALA A 38 -7.67 13.13 -19.31
C ALA A 38 -8.10 11.74 -19.81
N ARG A 39 -8.47 10.82 -18.91
CA ARG A 39 -9.22 9.61 -19.30
C ARG A 39 -10.36 9.38 -18.31
N PRO A 40 -11.62 9.66 -18.69
CA PRO A 40 -12.77 9.39 -17.84
C PRO A 40 -13.02 7.87 -17.80
N ALA A 41 -13.26 7.36 -16.60
CA ALA A 41 -13.91 6.07 -16.30
C ALA A 41 -13.14 4.74 -16.49
N LEU A 42 -12.24 4.54 -17.46
CA LEU A 42 -11.65 3.19 -17.67
C LEU A 42 -10.48 2.86 -16.71
N ASN A 43 -9.71 3.85 -16.27
CA ASN A 43 -8.45 3.67 -15.55
C ASN A 43 -8.64 3.42 -14.05
N LYS A 44 -9.80 3.82 -13.52
CA LYS A 44 -10.14 3.69 -12.11
C LYS A 44 -10.25 2.20 -11.74
N ALA A 45 -10.90 1.40 -12.58
CA ALA A 45 -10.91 -0.05 -12.44
C ALA A 45 -9.51 -0.65 -12.36
N PHE A 46 -8.59 -0.34 -13.29
CA PHE A 46 -7.24 -0.92 -13.25
C PHE A 46 -6.43 -0.52 -12.02
N ARG A 47 -6.53 0.73 -11.57
CA ARG A 47 -5.86 1.20 -10.35
C ARG A 47 -6.46 0.55 -9.10
N ASP A 48 -7.79 0.48 -9.04
CA ASP A 48 -8.52 -0.17 -7.95
C ASP A 48 -8.21 -1.68 -7.92
N HIS A 49 -8.05 -2.33 -9.08
CA HIS A 49 -7.59 -3.72 -9.17
C HIS A 49 -6.19 -3.89 -8.61
N THR A 50 -5.23 -3.04 -9.01
CA THR A 50 -3.86 -3.10 -8.48
C THR A 50 -3.83 -2.90 -6.96
N GLU A 51 -4.53 -1.89 -6.46
CA GLU A 51 -4.64 -1.61 -5.01
C GLU A 51 -5.31 -2.77 -4.26
N GLN A 52 -6.39 -3.33 -4.80
CA GLN A 52 -7.07 -4.47 -4.20
C GLN A 52 -6.21 -5.74 -4.20
N GLN A 53 -5.39 -5.96 -5.23
CA GLN A 53 -4.41 -7.04 -5.25
C GLN A 53 -3.32 -6.85 -4.18
N HIS A 54 -2.83 -5.62 -3.98
CA HIS A 54 -1.85 -5.34 -2.93
C HIS A 54 -2.43 -5.58 -1.53
N ILE A 55 -3.66 -5.13 -1.29
CA ILE A 55 -4.35 -5.36 -0.01
C ILE A 55 -4.57 -6.87 0.22
N ALA A 56 -5.03 -7.61 -0.80
CA ALA A 56 -5.23 -9.05 -0.71
C ALA A 56 -3.92 -9.79 -0.36
N ALA A 57 -2.81 -9.46 -1.04
CA ALA A 57 -1.51 -10.06 -0.77
C ALA A 57 -1.01 -9.77 0.66
N GLN A 58 -1.25 -8.55 1.17
CA GLN A 58 -0.90 -8.18 2.54
C GLN A 58 -1.73 -8.94 3.58
N GLN A 59 -3.04 -9.05 3.36
CA GLN A 59 -3.94 -9.84 4.20
C GLN A 59 -3.51 -11.31 4.25
N GLU A 60 -3.18 -11.89 3.09
CA GLU A 60 -2.75 -13.29 2.98
C GLU A 60 -1.45 -13.53 3.74
N ALA A 61 -0.44 -12.67 3.55
CA ALA A 61 0.83 -12.77 4.25
C ALA A 61 0.67 -12.65 5.79
N ALA A 62 -0.17 -11.71 6.24
CA ALA A 62 -0.45 -11.53 7.66
C ALA A 62 -1.16 -12.77 8.26
N LEU A 63 -2.13 -13.33 7.55
CA LEU A 63 -2.86 -14.52 7.98
C LEU A 63 -1.94 -15.75 8.06
N GLN A 64 -1.10 -15.98 7.06
CA GLN A 64 -0.12 -17.07 7.06
C GLN A 64 0.87 -16.95 8.22
N HIS A 65 1.36 -15.74 8.50
CA HIS A 65 2.24 -15.50 9.64
C HIS A 65 1.53 -15.81 10.97
N ALA A 66 0.27 -15.39 11.12
CA ALA A 66 -0.52 -15.72 12.32
C ALA A 66 -0.73 -17.22 12.49
N HIS A 67 -1.08 -17.97 11.43
CA HIS A 67 -1.22 -19.43 11.51
C HIS A 67 0.09 -20.15 11.87
N THR A 68 1.25 -19.59 11.47
CA THR A 68 2.57 -20.17 11.79
C THR A 68 2.95 -19.94 13.24
N HIS A 69 2.58 -18.80 13.82
CA HIS A 69 3.05 -18.36 15.13
C HIS A 69 1.99 -18.36 16.24
N SER A 70 0.74 -18.67 15.90
CA SER A 70 -0.40 -18.66 16.84
C SER A 70 -1.38 -19.78 16.51
N SER A 71 -1.96 -20.37 17.56
CA SER A 71 -3.05 -21.34 17.46
C SER A 71 -4.44 -20.68 17.50
N GLY A 72 -4.50 -19.34 17.44
CA GLY A 72 -5.76 -18.59 17.41
C GLY A 72 -6.47 -18.68 16.06
N PHE A 73 -7.76 -18.33 16.05
CA PHE A 73 -8.56 -18.22 14.83
C PHE A 73 -8.52 -16.78 14.32
N PHE A 74 -8.13 -16.60 13.07
CA PHE A 74 -7.97 -15.28 12.46
C PHE A 74 -8.76 -15.18 11.16
N ILE A 75 -9.29 -13.99 10.89
CA ILE A 75 -9.90 -13.63 9.60
C ILE A 75 -9.18 -12.41 9.04
N THR A 76 -9.19 -12.24 7.72
CA THR A 76 -8.64 -11.04 7.08
C THR A 76 -9.59 -9.85 7.17
N GLN A 77 -9.03 -8.65 7.06
CA GLN A 77 -9.78 -7.39 6.97
C GLN A 77 -9.13 -6.43 5.99
N ASP A 78 -9.95 -5.57 5.38
CA ASP A 78 -9.55 -4.49 4.48
C ASP A 78 -9.11 -3.21 5.22
N SER A 79 -8.54 -3.34 6.42
CA SER A 79 -8.16 -2.19 7.24
C SER A 79 -6.91 -1.48 6.74
N SER A 80 -7.02 -0.17 6.47
CA SER A 80 -5.86 0.71 6.19
C SER A 80 -5.04 1.12 7.42
N PHE A 81 -5.44 0.68 8.63
CA PHE A 81 -4.82 1.10 9.89
C PHE A 81 -4.01 -0.02 10.57
N GLY A 82 -3.58 -1.01 9.80
CA GLY A 82 -2.72 -2.10 10.29
C GLY A 82 -3.47 -3.27 10.93
N ASN A 83 -4.80 -3.27 10.93
CA ASN A 83 -5.61 -4.41 11.37
C ASN A 83 -5.91 -5.35 10.19
N LEU A 84 -4.88 -5.87 9.52
CA LEU A 84 -5.04 -6.74 8.34
C LEU A 84 -5.69 -8.08 8.66
N ILE A 85 -5.60 -8.51 9.92
CA ILE A 85 -6.25 -9.69 10.46
C ILE A 85 -6.85 -9.38 11.82
N LEU A 86 -7.95 -10.04 12.18
CA LEU A 86 -8.54 -9.98 13.51
C LEU A 86 -8.66 -11.36 14.14
N PRO A 87 -8.37 -11.49 15.46
CA PRO A 87 -8.70 -12.70 16.20
C PRO A 87 -10.22 -12.79 16.38
N VAL A 88 -10.77 -13.98 16.14
CA VAL A 88 -12.20 -14.26 16.25
C VAL A 88 -12.44 -15.58 16.98
N LEU A 89 -13.70 -15.82 17.38
CA LEU A 89 -14.12 -17.15 17.81
C LEU A 89 -14.40 -18.03 16.58
N PRO A 90 -14.14 -19.35 16.65
CA PRO A 90 -14.59 -20.28 15.63
C PRO A 90 -16.09 -20.14 15.41
N GLN A 91 -16.51 -20.02 14.15
CA GLN A 91 -17.93 -20.09 13.82
C GLN A 91 -18.36 -21.56 13.87
N PRO A 92 -19.47 -21.91 14.54
CA PRO A 92 -20.04 -23.25 14.44
C PRO A 92 -20.49 -23.48 12.99
N ASP A 93 -20.44 -24.74 12.55
CA ASP A 93 -20.94 -25.11 11.23
C ASP A 93 -22.42 -24.70 11.10
N PRO A 94 -22.83 -24.12 9.95
CA PRO A 94 -24.23 -23.80 9.74
C PRO A 94 -25.07 -25.10 9.83
N PRO A 95 -26.28 -25.03 10.41
CA PRO A 95 -27.13 -26.21 10.54
C PRO A 95 -27.37 -26.82 9.16
N SER A 96 -27.24 -28.15 9.07
CA SER A 96 -27.45 -28.82 7.81
C SER A 96 -28.90 -28.59 7.34
N ALA A 97 -29.12 -28.47 6.03
CA ALA A 97 -30.46 -28.27 5.49
C ALA A 97 -31.45 -29.37 5.92
N ALA A 98 -30.95 -30.56 6.28
CA ALA A 98 -31.73 -31.66 6.82
C ALA A 98 -32.23 -31.41 8.27
N GLU A 99 -31.47 -30.67 9.09
CA GLU A 99 -31.87 -30.32 10.46
C GLU A 99 -32.90 -29.18 10.48
N LEU A 100 -32.82 -28.25 9.53
CA LEU A 100 -33.82 -27.19 9.38
C LEU A 100 -35.17 -27.69 8.83
N GLN A 101 -35.19 -28.85 8.18
CA GLN A 101 -36.41 -29.48 7.65
C GLN A 101 -37.17 -30.31 8.71
N ASN A 102 -36.53 -30.59 9.84
CA ASN A 102 -37.08 -31.38 10.96
C ASN A 102 -37.50 -30.51 12.16
N LEU A 103 -37.60 -29.20 11.95
CA LEU A 103 -38.16 -28.19 12.85
C LEU A 103 -39.52 -27.73 12.34
#